data_AF-A0A959LND8-F1
#
_entry.id   AF-A0A959LND8-F1
#
_cell.length_a   1.000
_cell.length_b   1.000
_cell.length_c   1.000
_cell.angle_alpha   90.00
_cell.angle_beta   90.00
_cell.angle_gamma   90.00
#
_symmetry.space_group_name_H-M   'P 1'
#
loop_
_entity.id
_entity.type
_entity.pdbx_description
1 polymer ?
#
loop_
_entity_poly.entity_id
_entity_poly.type
_entity_poly.pdbx_seq_one_letter_code
_entity_poly.pdbx_strand_id
1 'polypeptide(L)'
;VGANPNNIESPHFVMVDNAGAYAYICVVNGSVIQKIDTKTDQVVGTCDLSKAYNEGKGINVIHVSDDGTQLIASQLIGDGRIMLINTSTMTLAATIASVDNPHGIATNPTFDTFYITGQYGNTVYKVVQNAGVQKISMDGKPAVTLSSDGTPDPHEIMMTPDYSKYFLTCEKTNEVRVMDRLGDSLLKVIPVGKKPQEMALCKSRSYLFVSCMEDVSQVSSLFKGSVYVIDYNTLNIVKRIDGEFYQPHGMAVDEQNGILYIASRNSNANGPAPHHTSDCGGRNGYYQVYDINTLAPANGRRYEVTPDPYSISMRFK
;
A
#
# COMPACT_ATOMS: atom_id res chain seq x y z
N VAL A 1 0.24 0.78 20.09
CA VAL A 1 0.80 -0.15 19.09
C VAL A 1 2.32 -0.17 19.20
N GLY A 2 2.96 -1.28 18.86
CA GLY A 2 4.36 -1.54 19.18
C GLY A 2 4.55 -2.49 20.36
N ALA A 3 5.75 -3.05 20.49
CA ALA A 3 6.16 -3.99 21.54
C ALA A 3 7.11 -3.37 22.57
N ASN A 4 7.84 -2.30 22.23
CA ASN A 4 8.83 -1.69 23.12
C ASN A 4 8.56 -0.19 23.31
N PRO A 5 8.04 0.24 24.48
CA PRO A 5 7.72 1.65 24.73
C PRO A 5 8.96 2.56 24.80
N ASN A 6 10.17 2.01 24.89
CA ASN A 6 11.42 2.77 24.94
C ASN A 6 12.02 3.04 23.56
N ASN A 7 11.47 2.45 22.50
CA ASN A 7 11.97 2.60 21.12
C ASN A 7 10.87 3.16 20.22
N ILE A 8 11.26 4.00 19.26
CA ILE A 8 10.36 4.45 18.19
C ILE A 8 10.25 3.33 17.15
N GLU A 9 9.17 2.55 17.23
CA GLU A 9 8.96 1.38 16.35
C GLU A 9 8.27 1.72 15.01
N SER A 10 7.71 2.93 14.88
CA SER A 10 7.13 3.48 13.65
C SER A 10 6.06 2.57 12.99
N PRO A 11 4.79 2.62 13.47
CA PRO A 11 3.67 2.00 12.77
C PRO A 11 3.63 2.44 11.31
N HIS A 12 3.54 1.49 10.39
CA HIS A 12 3.76 1.78 8.98
C HIS A 12 2.54 1.42 8.12
N PHE A 13 2.11 0.17 8.19
CA PHE A 13 0.97 -0.32 7.42
C PHE A 13 -0.15 -0.83 8.32
N VAL A 14 -1.39 -0.48 7.98
CA VAL A 14 -2.61 -1.00 8.60
C VAL A 14 -3.51 -1.63 7.55
N MET A 15 -4.09 -2.79 7.87
CA MET A 15 -5.14 -3.40 7.06
C MET A 15 -6.25 -3.95 7.95
N VAL A 16 -7.49 -3.59 7.63
CA VAL A 16 -8.69 -4.18 8.25
C VAL A 16 -9.16 -5.39 7.43
N ASP A 17 -9.48 -6.48 8.13
CA ASP A 17 -10.05 -7.68 7.52
C ASP A 17 -11.40 -7.40 6.83
N ASN A 18 -11.81 -8.30 5.95
CA ASN A 18 -13.03 -8.10 5.16
C ASN A 18 -14.31 -8.06 6.02
N ALA A 19 -14.28 -8.71 7.20
CA ALA A 19 -15.37 -8.68 8.17
C ALA A 19 -15.44 -7.38 8.99
N GLY A 20 -14.42 -6.52 8.92
CA GLY A 20 -14.34 -5.30 9.73
C GLY A 20 -14.17 -5.57 11.22
N ALA A 21 -13.76 -6.79 11.62
CA ALA A 21 -13.65 -7.22 13.00
C ALA A 21 -12.27 -6.93 13.59
N TYR A 22 -11.22 -7.08 12.78
CA TYR A 22 -9.85 -6.88 13.24
C TYR A 22 -9.04 -5.99 12.28
N ALA A 23 -8.24 -5.10 12.87
CA ALA A 23 -7.17 -4.39 12.18
C ALA A 23 -5.83 -5.06 12.49
N TYR A 24 -4.99 -5.20 11.48
CA TYR A 24 -3.62 -5.70 11.61
C TYR A 24 -2.67 -4.55 11.33
N ILE A 25 -1.62 -4.43 12.12
CA ILE A 25 -0.64 -3.34 12.02
C ILE A 25 0.77 -3.91 12.07
N CYS A 26 1.61 -3.49 11.13
CA CYS A 26 3.05 -3.70 11.21
C CYS A 26 3.76 -2.43 11.69
N VAL A 27 4.92 -2.63 12.29
CA VAL A 27 5.83 -1.58 12.77
C VAL A 27 7.18 -1.77 12.08
N VAL A 28 7.63 -0.80 11.28
CA VAL A 28 8.78 -1.00 10.38
C VAL A 28 10.11 -1.12 11.14
N ASN A 29 10.23 -0.41 12.27
CA ASN A 29 11.40 -0.46 13.15
C ASN A 29 11.22 -1.42 14.34
N GLY A 30 10.06 -2.08 14.43
CA GLY A 30 9.79 -3.11 15.42
C GLY A 30 9.94 -4.53 14.85
N SER A 31 9.61 -5.52 15.67
CA SER A 31 9.66 -6.94 15.31
C SER A 31 8.32 -7.62 15.57
N VAL A 32 7.20 -6.91 15.41
CA VAL A 32 5.87 -7.45 15.66
C VAL A 32 4.85 -7.06 14.60
N ILE A 33 3.85 -7.92 14.44
CA ILE A 33 2.57 -7.57 13.82
C ILE A 33 1.48 -7.71 14.88
N GLN A 34 0.70 -6.66 15.08
CA GLN A 34 -0.35 -6.61 16.10
C GLN A 34 -1.74 -6.74 15.48
N LYS A 35 -2.61 -7.48 16.16
CA LYS A 35 -4.03 -7.63 15.85
C LYS A 35 -4.84 -6.83 16.86
N ILE A 36 -5.68 -5.95 16.36
CA ILE A 36 -6.50 -5.03 17.13
C ILE A 36 -7.96 -5.34 16.87
N ASP A 37 -8.75 -5.49 17.93
CA ASP A 37 -10.20 -5.58 17.83
C ASP A 37 -10.76 -4.17 17.53
N THR A 38 -11.48 -4.04 16.40
CA THR A 38 -11.94 -2.73 15.91
C THR A 38 -13.14 -2.16 16.66
N LYS A 39 -13.75 -2.93 17.58
CA LYS A 39 -14.84 -2.48 18.45
C LYS A 39 -14.31 -1.88 19.75
N THR A 40 -13.18 -2.39 20.23
CA THR A 40 -12.63 -2.07 21.55
C THR A 40 -11.31 -1.30 21.50
N ASP A 41 -10.71 -1.19 20.30
CA ASP A 41 -9.40 -0.62 20.04
C ASP A 41 -8.26 -1.27 20.86
N GLN A 42 -8.49 -2.49 21.35
CA GLN A 42 -7.51 -3.24 22.14
C GLN A 42 -6.67 -4.15 21.26
N VAL A 43 -5.37 -4.25 21.58
CA VAL A 43 -4.51 -5.28 21.02
C VAL A 43 -4.93 -6.63 21.61
N VAL A 44 -5.46 -7.50 20.76
CA VAL A 44 -5.97 -8.85 21.14
C VAL A 44 -5.06 -9.98 20.68
N GLY A 45 -3.99 -9.66 19.94
CA GLY A 45 -2.98 -10.62 19.55
C GLY A 45 -1.72 -9.94 19.04
N THR A 46 -0.59 -10.61 19.19
CA THR A 46 0.72 -10.11 18.73
C THR A 46 1.52 -11.28 18.17
N CYS A 47 1.98 -11.13 16.93
CA CYS A 47 2.93 -12.04 16.31
C CYS A 47 4.34 -11.52 16.56
N ASP A 48 5.13 -12.26 17.34
CA ASP A 48 6.53 -11.96 17.60
C ASP A 48 7.41 -12.49 16.46
N LEU A 49 8.10 -11.58 15.79
CA LEU A 49 9.01 -11.83 14.68
C LEU A 49 10.48 -11.64 15.08
N SER A 50 10.80 -11.45 16.37
CA SER A 50 12.17 -11.24 16.85
C SER A 50 13.13 -12.39 16.52
N LYS A 51 12.59 -13.61 16.34
CA LYS A 51 13.33 -14.81 15.92
C LYS A 51 13.26 -15.09 14.41
N ALA A 52 12.53 -14.26 13.65
CA ALA A 52 12.50 -14.34 12.20
C ALA A 52 13.80 -13.80 11.60
N TYR A 53 13.96 -13.96 10.28
CA TYR A 53 15.11 -13.44 9.55
C TYR A 53 15.29 -11.92 9.78
N ASN A 54 16.53 -11.49 10.01
CA ASN A 54 16.88 -10.10 10.33
C ASN A 54 16.07 -9.53 11.52
N GLU A 55 15.81 -10.38 12.53
CA GLU A 55 15.04 -10.04 13.74
C GLU A 55 13.62 -9.51 13.43
N GLY A 56 13.08 -9.87 12.26
CA GLY A 56 11.76 -9.41 11.81
C GLY A 56 11.68 -7.91 11.52
N LYS A 57 12.81 -7.20 11.40
CA LYS A 57 12.84 -5.76 11.09
C LYS A 57 12.54 -5.51 9.63
N GLY A 58 12.01 -4.31 9.33
CA GLY A 58 11.71 -3.89 7.96
C GLY A 58 10.39 -4.45 7.43
N ILE A 59 9.47 -4.87 8.30
CA ILE A 59 8.12 -5.24 7.87
C ILE A 59 7.47 -4.01 7.26
N ASN A 60 6.98 -4.14 6.04
CA ASN A 60 6.47 -3.01 5.29
C ASN A 60 4.98 -3.16 5.01
N VAL A 61 4.57 -3.96 4.03
CA VAL A 61 3.15 -4.14 3.67
C VAL A 61 2.63 -5.44 4.27
N ILE A 62 1.34 -5.45 4.62
CA ILE A 62 0.61 -6.64 5.04
C ILE A 62 -0.65 -6.81 4.19
N HIS A 63 -1.02 -8.06 3.93
CA HIS A 63 -2.27 -8.42 3.26
C HIS A 63 -2.99 -9.54 4.02
N VAL A 64 -4.29 -9.41 4.25
CA VAL A 64 -5.11 -10.39 4.98
C VAL A 64 -5.98 -11.15 3.97
N SER A 65 -6.10 -12.47 4.12
CA SER A 65 -6.98 -13.30 3.29
C SER A 65 -8.45 -12.89 3.42
N ASP A 66 -9.26 -13.15 2.40
CA ASP A 66 -10.69 -12.75 2.38
C ASP A 66 -11.50 -13.38 3.52
N ASP A 67 -11.13 -14.59 3.94
CA ASP A 67 -11.73 -15.30 5.07
C ASP A 67 -11.18 -14.85 6.44
N GLY A 68 -10.16 -13.97 6.44
CA GLY A 68 -9.52 -13.42 7.63
C GLY A 68 -8.64 -14.40 8.40
N THR A 69 -8.35 -15.59 7.89
CA THR A 69 -7.63 -16.66 8.63
C THR A 69 -6.10 -16.60 8.46
N GLN A 70 -5.62 -15.94 7.40
CA GLN A 70 -4.21 -15.83 7.07
C GLN A 70 -3.81 -14.38 6.80
N LEU A 71 -2.56 -14.06 7.13
CA LEU A 71 -1.93 -12.80 6.84
C LEU A 71 -0.58 -13.06 6.15
N ILE A 72 -0.25 -12.26 5.15
CA ILE A 72 1.05 -12.23 4.50
C ILE A 72 1.71 -10.86 4.74
N ALA A 73 3.02 -10.85 4.97
CA ALA A 73 3.79 -9.63 5.21
C ALA A 73 5.07 -9.58 4.37
N SER A 74 5.41 -8.40 3.85
CA SER A 74 6.65 -8.14 3.13
C SER A 74 7.70 -7.55 4.06
N GLN A 75 8.95 -7.98 3.88
CA GLN A 75 10.11 -7.43 4.59
C GLN A 75 10.99 -6.64 3.61
N LEU A 76 10.82 -5.31 3.57
CA LEU A 76 11.46 -4.43 2.60
C LEU A 76 12.94 -4.18 2.93
N ILE A 77 13.77 -5.17 2.62
CA ILE A 77 15.22 -5.14 2.71
C ILE A 77 15.83 -5.91 1.52
N GLY A 78 17.13 -5.70 1.27
CA GLY A 78 17.89 -6.55 0.35
C GLY A 78 17.90 -8.00 0.84
N ASP A 79 17.66 -8.95 -0.06
CA ASP A 79 17.38 -10.36 0.27
C ASP A 79 16.26 -10.52 1.32
N GLY A 80 15.20 -9.74 1.19
CA GLY A 80 14.02 -9.80 2.04
C GLY A 80 13.27 -11.13 2.03
N ARG A 81 12.23 -11.20 2.85
CA ARG A 81 11.37 -12.37 3.03
C ARG A 81 9.90 -11.99 2.92
N ILE A 82 9.09 -13.00 2.58
CA ILE A 82 7.64 -12.97 2.74
C ILE A 82 7.27 -13.88 3.91
N MET A 83 6.44 -13.39 4.82
CA MET A 83 6.03 -14.12 6.02
C MET A 83 4.55 -14.43 5.98
N LEU A 84 4.21 -15.70 6.20
CA LEU A 84 2.83 -16.16 6.35
C LEU A 84 2.51 -16.34 7.83
N ILE A 85 1.40 -15.77 8.27
CA ILE A 85 1.00 -15.69 9.67
C ILE A 85 -0.42 -16.21 9.81
N ASN A 86 -0.66 -17.07 10.79
CA ASN A 86 -2.00 -17.50 11.17
C ASN A 86 -2.65 -16.41 12.04
N THR A 87 -3.79 -15.87 11.64
CA THR A 87 -4.41 -14.72 12.32
C THR A 87 -5.17 -15.10 13.60
N SER A 88 -5.49 -16.39 13.78
CA SER A 88 -6.17 -16.89 14.96
C SER A 88 -5.20 -17.06 16.14
N THR A 89 -4.03 -17.62 15.87
CA THR A 89 -2.97 -17.83 16.87
C THR A 89 -1.97 -16.68 16.92
N MET A 90 -1.95 -15.81 15.90
CA MET A 90 -0.94 -14.77 15.69
C MET A 90 0.49 -15.34 15.71
N THR A 91 0.70 -16.48 15.05
CA THR A 91 2.01 -17.13 14.94
C THR A 91 2.52 -17.14 13.51
N LEU A 92 3.82 -16.95 13.34
CA LEU A 92 4.50 -17.13 12.07
C LEU A 92 4.39 -18.61 11.64
N ALA A 93 3.70 -18.85 10.52
CA ALA A 93 3.46 -20.17 9.96
C ALA A 93 4.57 -20.59 8.99
N ALA A 94 5.05 -19.65 8.16
CA ALA A 94 6.12 -19.90 7.21
C ALA A 94 6.85 -18.62 6.81
N THR A 95 8.07 -18.79 6.32
CA THR A 95 8.88 -17.73 5.71
C THR A 95 9.34 -18.18 4.33
N ILE A 96 9.16 -17.32 3.34
CA ILE A 96 9.59 -17.54 1.96
C ILE A 96 10.77 -16.61 1.68
N ALA A 97 11.87 -17.20 1.22
CA ALA A 97 13.12 -16.49 0.91
C ALA A 97 13.22 -16.06 -0.56
N SER A 98 14.33 -15.39 -0.91
CA SER A 98 14.68 -15.04 -2.28
C SER A 98 13.74 -14.05 -2.95
N VAL A 99 13.21 -13.10 -2.17
CA VAL A 99 12.39 -11.98 -2.64
C VAL A 99 13.16 -10.71 -2.27
N ASP A 100 13.75 -10.04 -3.25
CA ASP A 100 14.62 -8.88 -3.02
C ASP A 100 13.79 -7.60 -2.95
N ASN A 101 13.97 -6.81 -1.90
CA ASN A 101 13.22 -5.57 -1.62
C ASN A 101 11.70 -5.71 -1.86
N PRO A 102 11.02 -6.70 -1.22
CA PRO A 102 9.58 -6.88 -1.39
C PRO A 102 8.81 -5.71 -0.78
N HIS A 103 7.90 -5.11 -1.55
CA HIS A 103 7.03 -4.02 -1.10
C HIS A 103 5.56 -4.43 -1.11
N GLY A 104 4.81 -4.03 -2.15
CA GLY A 104 3.38 -4.26 -2.30
C GLY A 104 3.05 -5.74 -2.48
N ILE A 105 1.87 -6.16 -2.00
CA ILE A 105 1.42 -7.55 -2.04
C ILE A 105 -0.01 -7.64 -2.58
N ALA A 106 -0.20 -8.47 -3.59
CA ALA A 106 -1.51 -8.92 -4.04
C ALA A 106 -1.59 -10.46 -4.02
N THR A 107 -2.78 -10.99 -3.76
CA THR A 107 -3.00 -12.45 -3.64
C THR A 107 -4.06 -12.91 -4.64
N ASN A 108 -4.17 -14.23 -4.83
CA ASN A 108 -5.36 -14.84 -5.42
C ASN A 108 -6.43 -15.14 -4.35
N PRO A 109 -7.67 -15.48 -4.74
CA PRO A 109 -8.77 -15.72 -3.79
C PRO A 109 -8.53 -16.89 -2.83
N THR A 110 -7.84 -17.94 -3.28
CA THR A 110 -7.53 -19.12 -2.45
C THR A 110 -6.33 -18.92 -1.53
N PHE A 111 -5.65 -17.77 -1.61
CA PHE A 111 -4.50 -17.39 -0.78
C PHE A 111 -3.33 -18.39 -0.86
N ASP A 112 -3.17 -19.07 -2.01
CA ASP A 112 -2.05 -19.99 -2.27
C ASP A 112 -1.02 -19.41 -3.26
N THR A 113 -1.35 -18.27 -3.88
CA THR A 113 -0.52 -17.59 -4.87
C THR A 113 -0.45 -16.10 -4.56
N PHE A 114 0.77 -15.58 -4.51
CA PHE A 114 1.07 -14.20 -4.15
C PHE A 114 1.89 -13.52 -5.24
N TYR A 115 1.64 -12.23 -5.46
CA TYR A 115 2.37 -11.38 -6.37
C TYR A 115 2.92 -10.20 -5.58
N ILE A 116 4.23 -10.02 -5.62
CA ILE A 116 4.96 -9.07 -4.79
C ILE A 116 5.82 -8.18 -5.66
N THR A 117 5.75 -6.86 -5.48
CA THR A 117 6.67 -5.95 -6.17
C THR A 117 8.07 -6.05 -5.56
N GLY A 118 9.10 -6.17 -6.40
CA GLY A 118 10.47 -5.90 -6.00
C GLY A 118 10.75 -4.42 -6.24
N GLN A 119 10.93 -3.62 -5.17
CA GLN A 119 10.85 -2.16 -5.23
C GLN A 119 11.79 -1.50 -6.26
N TYR A 120 12.86 -2.20 -6.65
CA TYR A 120 13.83 -1.73 -7.63
C TYR A 120 13.88 -2.64 -8.87
N GLY A 121 14.17 -2.02 -10.02
CA GLY A 121 14.25 -2.71 -11.30
C GLY A 121 12.86 -2.87 -11.94
N ASN A 122 12.62 -4.03 -12.55
CA ASN A 122 11.40 -4.33 -13.35
C ASN A 122 10.77 -5.68 -12.96
N THR A 123 10.97 -6.12 -11.72
CA THR A 123 10.59 -7.47 -11.28
C THR A 123 9.34 -7.48 -10.40
N VAL A 124 8.41 -8.37 -10.73
CA VAL A 124 7.38 -8.87 -9.80
C VAL A 124 7.72 -10.31 -9.42
N TYR A 125 7.63 -10.63 -8.15
CA TYR A 125 7.79 -11.99 -7.65
C TYR A 125 6.44 -12.68 -7.56
N LYS A 126 6.28 -13.80 -8.25
CA LYS A 126 5.14 -14.70 -8.10
C LYS A 126 5.53 -15.86 -7.22
N VAL A 127 4.86 -15.99 -6.10
CA VAL A 127 5.07 -17.07 -5.14
C VAL A 127 3.87 -17.97 -5.16
N VAL A 128 4.08 -19.25 -5.47
CA VAL A 128 3.06 -20.28 -5.35
C VAL A 128 3.46 -21.15 -4.17
N GLN A 129 2.57 -21.28 -3.18
CA GLN A 129 2.82 -22.13 -2.01
C GLN A 129 3.19 -23.54 -2.49
N ASN A 130 4.29 -24.07 -1.96
CA ASN A 130 4.86 -25.38 -2.32
C ASN A 130 5.48 -25.51 -3.74
N ALA A 131 5.43 -24.47 -4.58
CA ALA A 131 6.07 -24.48 -5.90
C ALA A 131 7.21 -23.44 -6.05
N GLY A 132 7.39 -22.56 -5.07
CA GLY A 132 8.54 -21.67 -4.96
C GLY A 132 8.31 -20.26 -5.52
N VAL A 133 9.41 -19.56 -5.81
CA VAL A 133 9.42 -18.16 -6.23
C VAL A 133 9.83 -18.04 -7.69
N GLN A 134 8.99 -17.38 -8.50
CA GLN A 134 9.23 -17.03 -9.89
C GLN A 134 9.39 -15.52 -10.04
N LYS A 135 10.33 -15.08 -10.88
CA LYS A 135 10.45 -13.67 -11.29
C LYS A 135 9.66 -13.44 -12.58
N ILE A 136 8.82 -12.43 -12.58
CA ILE A 136 8.07 -11.92 -13.74
C ILE A 136 8.67 -10.58 -14.14
N SER A 137 8.92 -10.40 -15.43
CA SER A 137 9.34 -9.12 -16.00
C SER A 137 8.14 -8.23 -16.32
N MET A 138 8.25 -6.96 -15.96
CA MET A 138 7.20 -5.97 -16.18
C MET A 138 7.23 -5.30 -17.56
N ASP A 139 8.29 -5.48 -18.35
CA ASP A 139 8.48 -4.85 -19.68
C ASP A 139 8.97 -5.81 -20.77
N GLY A 140 9.02 -7.12 -20.49
CA GLY A 140 9.55 -8.11 -21.43
C GLY A 140 11.06 -8.06 -21.62
N LYS A 141 11.78 -7.21 -20.88
CA LYS A 141 13.25 -7.27 -20.75
C LYS A 141 13.63 -8.30 -19.69
N PRO A 142 14.90 -8.74 -19.60
CA PRO A 142 15.35 -9.57 -18.49
C PRO A 142 14.96 -8.96 -17.14
N ALA A 143 14.45 -9.78 -16.24
CA ALA A 143 14.06 -9.35 -14.90
C ALA A 143 15.31 -8.95 -14.09
N VAL A 144 15.33 -7.72 -13.60
CA VAL A 144 16.38 -7.15 -12.75
C VAL A 144 15.77 -6.58 -11.48
N THR A 145 16.56 -6.60 -10.40
CA THR A 145 16.14 -6.16 -9.06
C THR A 145 16.92 -4.93 -8.58
N LEU A 146 17.64 -4.28 -9.49
CA LEU A 146 18.43 -3.08 -9.22
C LEU A 146 17.87 -1.92 -10.05
N SER A 147 17.77 -0.76 -9.41
CA SER A 147 17.36 0.47 -10.07
C SER A 147 18.45 0.93 -11.03
N SER A 148 18.05 1.30 -12.24
CA SER A 148 18.89 1.89 -13.29
C SER A 148 18.04 2.82 -14.17
N ASP A 149 18.67 3.53 -15.10
CA ASP A 149 17.93 4.45 -15.97
C ASP A 149 16.89 3.72 -16.80
N GLY A 150 15.64 4.19 -16.71
CA GLY A 150 14.50 3.61 -17.41
C GLY A 150 13.91 2.34 -16.78
N THR A 151 14.41 1.88 -15.63
CA THR A 151 13.70 0.85 -14.86
C THR A 151 12.44 1.42 -14.18
N PRO A 152 11.34 0.65 -14.12
CA PRO A 152 10.07 1.12 -13.56
C PRO A 152 10.12 1.45 -12.06
N ASP A 153 10.86 0.65 -11.29
CA ASP A 153 10.85 0.64 -9.81
C ASP A 153 9.41 0.52 -9.28
N PRO A 154 8.82 -0.71 -9.28
CA PRO A 154 7.43 -0.89 -8.89
C PRO A 154 7.22 -0.70 -7.38
N HIS A 155 6.18 0.02 -6.97
CA HIS A 155 5.87 0.25 -5.56
C HIS A 155 4.74 -0.66 -5.07
N GLU A 156 3.51 -0.41 -5.54
CA GLU A 156 2.31 -1.12 -5.12
C GLU A 156 1.76 -2.02 -6.23
N ILE A 157 1.05 -3.09 -5.83
CA ILE A 157 0.40 -4.03 -6.74
C ILE A 157 -1.04 -4.28 -6.30
N MET A 158 -1.98 -4.25 -7.24
CA MET A 158 -3.39 -4.44 -6.93
C MET A 158 -4.11 -5.26 -8.01
N MET A 159 -4.80 -6.33 -7.60
CA MET A 159 -5.61 -7.17 -8.51
C MET A 159 -6.89 -6.46 -8.93
N THR A 160 -7.34 -6.69 -10.16
CA THR A 160 -8.73 -6.41 -10.53
C THR A 160 -9.69 -7.27 -9.70
N PRO A 161 -10.94 -6.84 -9.45
CA PRO A 161 -11.90 -7.64 -8.67
C PRO A 161 -12.19 -9.04 -9.24
N ASP A 162 -12.02 -9.23 -10.55
CA ASP A 162 -12.18 -10.51 -11.24
C ASP A 162 -10.88 -11.35 -11.29
N TYR A 163 -9.77 -10.85 -10.72
CA TYR A 163 -8.43 -11.45 -10.74
C TYR A 163 -7.93 -11.78 -12.16
N SER A 164 -8.43 -11.10 -13.20
CA SER A 164 -7.93 -11.28 -14.57
C SER A 164 -6.63 -10.52 -14.81
N LYS A 165 -6.41 -9.40 -14.12
CA LYS A 165 -5.26 -8.50 -14.30
C LYS A 165 -4.76 -8.00 -12.95
N TYR A 166 -3.57 -7.43 -12.95
CA TYR A 166 -3.08 -6.62 -11.82
C TYR A 166 -2.45 -5.32 -12.31
N PHE A 167 -2.59 -4.29 -11.51
CA PHE A 167 -1.99 -2.98 -11.69
C PHE A 167 -0.72 -2.88 -10.86
N LEU A 168 0.26 -2.13 -11.37
CA LEU A 168 1.52 -1.82 -10.71
C LEU A 168 1.78 -0.32 -10.80
N THR A 169 2.02 0.34 -9.67
CA THR A 169 2.57 1.69 -9.70
C THR A 169 4.08 1.62 -9.94
N CYS A 170 4.59 2.38 -10.89
CA CYS A 170 6.01 2.43 -11.24
C CYS A 170 6.56 3.81 -10.87
N GLU A 171 7.24 3.89 -9.73
CA GLU A 171 7.52 5.18 -9.10
C GLU A 171 8.55 6.01 -9.88
N LYS A 172 9.51 5.35 -10.54
CA LYS A 172 10.59 6.02 -11.26
C LYS A 172 10.17 6.44 -12.66
N THR A 173 9.32 5.65 -13.33
CA THR A 173 8.84 5.95 -14.69
C THR A 173 7.54 6.75 -14.74
N ASN A 174 6.91 7.03 -13.59
CA ASN A 174 5.70 7.86 -13.48
C ASN A 174 4.51 7.28 -14.27
N GLU A 175 4.30 5.98 -14.13
CA GLU A 175 3.26 5.25 -14.86
C GLU A 175 2.61 4.19 -13.98
N VAL A 176 1.42 3.74 -14.42
CA VAL A 176 0.80 2.51 -13.94
C VAL A 176 0.86 1.47 -15.04
N ARG A 177 1.38 0.28 -14.73
CA ARG A 177 1.37 -0.86 -15.65
C ARG A 177 0.23 -1.79 -15.33
N VAL A 178 -0.35 -2.35 -16.39
CA VAL A 178 -1.43 -3.33 -16.31
C VAL A 178 -0.90 -4.64 -16.88
N MET A 179 -0.92 -5.69 -16.07
CA MET A 179 -0.39 -7.00 -16.43
C MET A 179 -1.53 -8.02 -16.49
N ASP A 180 -1.49 -8.91 -17.48
CA ASP A 180 -2.34 -10.10 -17.52
C ASP A 180 -1.89 -11.10 -16.46
N ARG A 181 -2.81 -11.57 -15.61
CA ARG A 181 -2.46 -12.45 -14.48
C ARG A 181 -2.12 -13.87 -14.94
N LEU A 182 -2.75 -14.37 -16.00
CA LEU A 182 -2.62 -15.76 -16.44
C LEU A 182 -1.34 -15.97 -17.25
N GLY A 183 -1.10 -15.09 -18.21
CA GLY A 183 0.07 -15.10 -19.08
C GLY A 183 1.28 -14.35 -18.52
N ASP A 184 1.15 -13.70 -17.36
CA ASP A 184 2.19 -12.91 -16.72
C ASP A 184 2.85 -11.90 -17.69
N SER A 185 2.02 -11.19 -18.47
CA SER A 185 2.48 -10.33 -19.59
C SER A 185 1.91 -8.91 -19.52
N LEU A 186 2.65 -7.94 -20.04
CA LEU A 186 2.25 -6.52 -20.04
C LEU A 186 1.10 -6.28 -21.03
N LEU A 187 0.00 -5.72 -20.54
CA LEU A 187 -1.17 -5.34 -21.34
C LEU A 187 -1.17 -3.86 -21.72
N LYS A 188 -0.87 -2.98 -20.76
CA LYS A 188 -0.92 -1.52 -20.97
C LYS A 188 0.02 -0.78 -20.04
N VAL A 189 0.53 0.35 -20.51
CA VAL A 189 1.23 1.36 -19.73
C VAL A 189 0.39 2.63 -19.74
N ILE A 190 0.08 3.16 -18.55
CA ILE A 190 -0.77 4.33 -18.36
C ILE A 190 0.08 5.42 -17.70
N PRO A 191 0.49 6.48 -18.43
CA PRO A 191 1.23 7.59 -17.84
C PRO A 191 0.39 8.31 -16.78
N VAL A 192 1.00 8.61 -15.62
CA VAL A 192 0.36 9.35 -14.53
C VAL A 192 1.29 10.45 -14.00
N GLY A 193 0.93 11.07 -12.88
CA GLY A 193 1.76 12.08 -12.21
C GLY A 193 3.02 11.49 -11.58
N LYS A 194 3.87 12.36 -11.03
CA LYS A 194 5.17 11.92 -10.52
C LYS A 194 5.08 11.03 -9.28
N LYS A 195 5.95 10.02 -9.25
CA LYS A 195 6.12 9.08 -8.14
C LYS A 195 4.79 8.47 -7.70
N PRO A 196 4.10 7.70 -8.57
CA PRO A 196 2.93 6.93 -8.14
C PRO A 196 3.34 5.94 -7.05
N GLN A 197 2.55 5.84 -5.97
CA GLN A 197 2.84 4.99 -4.81
C GLN A 197 1.68 4.01 -4.57
N GLU A 198 0.64 4.43 -3.86
CA GLU A 198 -0.46 3.59 -3.41
C GLU A 198 -1.65 3.61 -4.37
N MET A 199 -2.48 2.57 -4.26
CA MET A 199 -3.72 2.42 -5.01
C MET A 199 -4.91 2.11 -4.11
N ALA A 200 -6.12 2.50 -4.54
CA ALA A 200 -7.36 2.08 -3.91
C ALA A 200 -8.46 1.82 -4.96
N LEU A 201 -9.25 0.76 -4.76
CA LEU A 201 -10.31 0.36 -5.69
C LEU A 201 -11.69 0.83 -5.23
N CYS A 202 -12.52 1.22 -6.20
CA CYS A 202 -13.95 1.46 -6.07
C CYS A 202 -14.67 0.56 -7.09
N LYS A 203 -15.23 -0.56 -6.61
CA LYS A 203 -15.87 -1.58 -7.44
C LYS A 203 -17.17 -1.08 -8.07
N SER A 204 -17.94 -0.30 -7.32
CA SER A 204 -19.24 0.27 -7.74
C SER A 204 -19.13 1.23 -8.93
N ARG A 205 -17.97 1.91 -9.08
CA ARG A 205 -17.70 2.86 -10.19
C ARG A 205 -16.68 2.35 -11.19
N SER A 206 -16.08 1.20 -10.94
CA SER A 206 -14.94 0.69 -11.68
C SER A 206 -13.69 1.58 -11.66
N TYR A 207 -13.47 2.31 -10.57
CA TYR A 207 -12.32 3.22 -10.44
C TYR A 207 -11.16 2.56 -9.68
N LEU A 208 -9.95 2.85 -10.15
CA LEU A 208 -8.69 2.68 -9.46
C LEU A 208 -8.11 4.07 -9.20
N PHE A 209 -8.02 4.45 -7.93
CA PHE A 209 -7.35 5.66 -7.48
C PHE A 209 -5.85 5.38 -7.34
N VAL A 210 -5.01 6.32 -7.78
CA VAL A 210 -3.55 6.19 -7.76
C VAL A 210 -2.94 7.46 -7.18
N SER A 211 -2.21 7.36 -6.07
CA SER A 211 -1.57 8.53 -5.45
C SER A 211 -0.26 8.82 -6.16
N CYS A 212 -0.08 10.04 -6.69
CA CYS A 212 1.17 10.51 -7.28
C CYS A 212 1.84 11.48 -6.31
N MET A 213 2.70 10.93 -5.44
CA MET A 213 3.14 11.58 -4.21
C MET A 213 3.95 12.86 -4.45
N GLU A 214 4.78 12.88 -5.50
CA GLU A 214 5.70 14.01 -5.79
C GLU A 214 5.27 14.81 -7.02
N ASP A 215 4.02 14.66 -7.46
CA ASP A 215 3.51 15.39 -8.60
C ASP A 215 3.39 16.90 -8.34
N VAL A 216 3.41 17.70 -9.40
CA VAL A 216 3.26 19.15 -9.27
C VAL A 216 1.79 19.46 -8.93
N SER A 217 1.56 20.13 -7.81
CA SER A 217 0.21 20.58 -7.45
C SER A 217 -0.28 21.66 -8.42
N GLN A 218 -1.54 21.54 -8.86
CA GLN A 218 -2.22 22.62 -9.61
C GLN A 218 -3.01 23.58 -8.71
N VAL A 219 -2.99 23.38 -7.38
CA VAL A 219 -3.66 24.27 -6.42
C VAL A 219 -2.76 25.43 -6.03
N SER A 220 -1.56 25.14 -5.54
CA SER A 220 -0.53 26.15 -5.24
C SER A 220 0.85 25.50 -5.09
N SER A 221 1.91 26.31 -5.10
CA SER A 221 3.29 25.84 -4.88
C SER A 221 3.57 25.36 -3.44
N LEU A 222 2.67 25.64 -2.48
CA LEU A 222 2.78 25.12 -1.12
C LEU A 222 2.43 23.62 -1.05
N PHE A 223 1.58 23.16 -1.97
CA PHE A 223 1.09 21.79 -2.00
C PHE A 223 1.88 20.93 -2.98
N LYS A 224 1.79 19.61 -2.81
CA LYS A 224 2.50 18.65 -3.64
C LYS A 224 1.71 17.35 -3.78
N GLY A 225 1.64 16.86 -5.01
CA GLY A 225 1.03 15.60 -5.39
C GLY A 225 -0.36 15.75 -6.00
N SER A 226 -0.85 14.64 -6.53
CA SER A 226 -2.16 14.51 -7.17
C SER A 226 -2.69 13.08 -6.99
N VAL A 227 -3.96 12.84 -7.32
CA VAL A 227 -4.53 11.49 -7.41
C VAL A 227 -5.11 11.27 -8.80
N TYR A 228 -4.69 10.21 -9.47
CA TYR A 228 -5.26 9.81 -10.77
C TYR A 228 -6.39 8.80 -10.55
N VAL A 229 -7.45 8.94 -11.33
CA VAL A 229 -8.59 8.01 -11.36
C VAL A 229 -8.56 7.30 -12.71
N ILE A 230 -8.39 5.98 -12.68
CA ILE A 230 -8.36 5.13 -13.86
C ILE A 230 -9.60 4.25 -13.83
N ASP A 231 -10.33 4.15 -14.94
CA ASP A 231 -11.36 3.12 -15.08
C ASP A 231 -10.65 1.79 -15.35
N TYR A 232 -10.75 0.83 -14.43
CA TYR A 232 -9.98 -0.41 -14.51
C TYR A 232 -10.51 -1.41 -15.56
N ASN A 233 -11.68 -1.17 -16.17
CA ASN A 233 -12.22 -2.00 -17.24
C ASN A 233 -11.73 -1.50 -18.60
N THR A 234 -11.81 -0.19 -18.83
CA THR A 234 -11.40 0.46 -20.08
C THR A 234 -9.91 0.82 -20.10
N LEU A 235 -9.28 0.82 -18.92
CA LEU A 235 -7.88 1.19 -18.67
C LEU A 235 -7.58 2.65 -19.07
N ASN A 236 -8.58 3.52 -19.04
CA ASN A 236 -8.44 4.93 -19.40
C ASN A 236 -8.48 5.82 -18.15
N ILE A 237 -7.74 6.92 -18.19
CA ILE A 237 -7.81 7.94 -17.14
C ILE A 237 -9.19 8.63 -17.23
N VAL A 238 -9.92 8.58 -16.12
CA VAL A 238 -11.20 9.26 -15.94
C VAL A 238 -10.97 10.70 -15.50
N LYS A 239 -10.08 10.90 -14.53
CA LYS A 239 -9.83 12.22 -13.93
C LYS A 239 -8.48 12.28 -13.25
N ARG A 240 -7.91 13.49 -13.19
CA ARG A 240 -6.89 13.87 -12.23
C ARG A 240 -7.54 14.71 -11.12
N ILE A 241 -7.40 14.28 -9.88
CA ILE A 241 -7.86 14.98 -8.70
C ILE A 241 -6.70 15.81 -8.16
N ASP A 242 -6.95 17.12 -8.10
CA ASP A 242 -6.09 18.09 -7.42
C ASP A 242 -6.73 18.50 -6.10
N GLY A 243 -5.89 18.70 -5.10
CA GLY A 243 -6.28 19.06 -3.75
C GLY A 243 -5.14 19.74 -3.02
N GLU A 244 -5.42 20.19 -1.81
CA GLU A 244 -4.41 20.72 -0.89
C GLU A 244 -3.56 19.60 -0.29
N PHE A 245 -3.09 18.68 -1.13
CA PHE A 245 -2.30 17.53 -0.73
C PHE A 245 -0.86 17.92 -0.45
N TYR A 246 -0.21 17.16 0.40
CA TYR A 246 1.23 17.20 0.50
C TYR A 246 1.76 15.79 0.66
N GLN A 247 2.26 15.25 -0.44
CA GLN A 247 2.69 13.86 -0.54
C GLN A 247 1.51 12.91 -0.25
N PRO A 248 0.46 12.91 -1.09
CA PRO A 248 -0.62 11.95 -0.97
C PRO A 248 -0.05 10.54 -1.10
N HIS A 249 -0.48 9.65 -0.22
CA HIS A 249 0.02 8.28 -0.13
C HIS A 249 -1.16 7.32 0.06
N GLY A 250 -1.37 6.78 1.27
CA GLY A 250 -2.47 5.87 1.56
C GLY A 250 -3.85 6.46 1.20
N MET A 251 -4.68 5.64 0.57
CA MET A 251 -6.06 5.95 0.23
C MET A 251 -6.99 4.80 0.61
N ALA A 252 -8.23 5.11 0.97
CA ALA A 252 -9.26 4.09 1.22
C ALA A 252 -10.62 4.57 0.71
N VAL A 253 -11.41 3.63 0.16
CA VAL A 253 -12.70 3.92 -0.47
C VAL A 253 -13.83 3.25 0.29
N ASP A 254 -14.76 4.06 0.77
CA ASP A 254 -16.01 3.70 1.46
C ASP A 254 -17.13 3.77 0.44
N GLU A 255 -17.46 2.62 -0.15
CA GLU A 255 -18.50 2.56 -1.17
C GLU A 255 -19.89 2.69 -0.55
N GLN A 256 -20.05 2.25 0.70
CA GLN A 256 -21.30 2.38 1.43
C GLN A 256 -21.72 3.85 1.61
N ASN A 257 -20.78 4.72 1.97
CA ASN A 257 -21.06 6.15 2.19
C ASN A 257 -20.64 7.04 1.01
N GLY A 258 -20.03 6.47 -0.03
CA GLY A 258 -19.62 7.20 -1.22
C GLY A 258 -18.38 8.08 -1.02
N ILE A 259 -17.48 7.73 -0.11
CA ILE A 259 -16.35 8.57 0.31
C ILE A 259 -15.00 7.92 -0.06
N LEU A 260 -14.09 8.72 -0.61
CA LEU A 260 -12.67 8.42 -0.73
C LEU A 260 -11.89 9.24 0.31
N TYR A 261 -11.10 8.56 1.12
CA TYR A 261 -10.14 9.16 2.04
C TYR A 261 -8.76 9.19 1.39
N ILE A 262 -8.09 10.34 1.45
CA ILE A 262 -6.73 10.53 0.90
C ILE A 262 -5.84 11.07 2.01
N ALA A 263 -4.87 10.26 2.45
CA ALA A 263 -3.88 10.68 3.43
C ALA A 263 -2.71 11.41 2.76
N SER A 264 -2.27 12.51 3.34
CA SER A 264 -1.08 13.29 2.99
C SER A 264 -0.05 13.13 4.10
N ARG A 265 1.14 12.65 3.72
CA ARG A 265 2.22 12.36 4.68
C ARG A 265 2.78 13.60 5.34
N ASN A 266 2.93 14.69 4.58
CA ASN A 266 3.54 15.94 5.05
C ASN A 266 4.92 15.72 5.71
N SER A 267 5.73 14.80 5.15
CA SER A 267 6.87 14.22 5.88
C SER A 267 8.11 15.13 5.98
N ASN A 268 8.07 16.32 5.36
CA ASN A 268 9.18 17.26 5.39
C ASN A 268 8.72 18.71 5.69
N ALA A 269 9.70 19.55 6.02
CA ALA A 269 9.48 20.92 6.48
C ALA A 269 9.03 21.93 5.40
N ASN A 270 8.79 21.50 4.16
CA ASN A 270 8.35 22.39 3.09
C ASN A 270 6.84 22.36 2.85
N GLY A 271 6.10 21.43 3.46
CA GLY A 271 4.65 21.37 3.36
C GLY A 271 3.90 22.40 4.20
N PRO A 272 2.57 22.32 4.27
CA PRO A 272 1.79 23.20 5.12
C PRO A 272 2.13 22.97 6.60
N ALA A 273 2.13 24.07 7.37
CA ALA A 273 2.31 24.00 8.81
C ALA A 273 1.12 23.27 9.47
N PRO A 274 1.38 22.45 10.50
CA PRO A 274 0.32 21.84 11.27
C PRO A 274 -0.39 22.90 12.13
N HIS A 275 -1.70 22.73 12.32
CA HIS A 275 -2.52 23.56 13.19
C HIS A 275 -2.32 23.19 14.67
N HIS A 276 -2.00 21.93 14.96
CA HIS A 276 -1.65 21.44 16.29
C HIS A 276 -0.22 20.91 16.35
N THR A 277 0.46 21.09 17.49
CA THR A 277 1.73 20.41 17.78
C THR A 277 1.45 18.97 18.20
N SER A 278 2.24 18.01 17.73
CA SER A 278 2.24 16.66 18.27
C SER A 278 3.45 16.41 19.17
N ASP A 279 3.30 15.48 20.12
CA ASP A 279 4.42 15.02 20.95
C ASP A 279 5.46 14.22 20.14
N CYS A 280 5.07 13.73 18.97
CA CYS A 280 5.96 13.04 18.05
C CYS A 280 6.78 14.06 17.23
N GLY A 281 8.06 13.78 17.03
CA GLY A 281 8.91 14.58 16.15
C GLY A 281 8.44 14.53 14.69
N GLY A 282 8.56 15.67 13.99
CA GLY A 282 8.17 15.80 12.58
C GLY A 282 6.98 16.72 12.38
N ARG A 283 6.37 16.66 11.19
CA ARG A 283 5.15 17.41 10.86
C ARG A 283 3.96 16.47 10.78
N ASN A 284 2.86 16.90 11.38
CA ASN A 284 1.59 16.18 11.28
C ASN A 284 1.19 16.03 9.82
N GLY A 285 0.86 14.80 9.45
CA GLY A 285 0.11 14.56 8.23
C GLY A 285 -1.36 14.92 8.44
N TYR A 286 -2.14 14.66 7.41
CA TYR A 286 -3.57 14.91 7.43
C TYR A 286 -4.27 14.07 6.37
N TYR A 287 -5.59 13.94 6.47
CA TYR A 287 -6.39 13.40 5.39
C TYR A 287 -7.47 14.39 4.93
N GLN A 288 -7.91 14.18 3.69
CA GLN A 288 -9.04 14.86 3.07
C GLN A 288 -10.02 13.82 2.54
N VAL A 289 -11.27 14.24 2.36
CA VAL A 289 -12.37 13.37 1.91
C VAL A 289 -12.97 13.89 0.61
N TYR A 290 -13.19 12.97 -0.32
CA TYR A 290 -13.73 13.22 -1.65
C TYR A 290 -14.95 12.35 -1.87
N ASP A 291 -15.95 12.85 -2.59
CA ASP A 291 -17.11 12.06 -2.99
C ASP A 291 -16.74 11.23 -4.25
N ILE A 292 -16.97 9.92 -4.21
CA ILE A 292 -16.55 8.99 -5.28
C ILE A 292 -17.38 9.13 -6.55
N ASN A 293 -18.54 9.79 -6.49
CA ASN A 293 -19.47 9.92 -7.60
C ASN A 293 -19.14 11.17 -8.46
N THR A 294 -18.76 12.25 -7.79
CA THR A 294 -18.42 13.55 -8.39
C THR A 294 -16.91 13.76 -8.52
N LEU A 295 -16.12 12.99 -7.78
CA LEU A 295 -14.67 13.12 -7.67
C LEU A 295 -14.26 14.53 -7.25
N ALA A 296 -15.05 15.16 -6.38
CA ALA A 296 -14.84 16.48 -5.82
C ALA A 296 -14.70 16.38 -4.29
N PRO A 297 -14.10 17.38 -3.62
CA PRO A 297 -14.02 17.36 -2.16
C PRO A 297 -15.41 17.21 -1.55
N ALA A 298 -15.60 16.20 -0.69
CA ALA A 298 -16.87 15.99 0.03
C ALA A 298 -17.12 17.14 1.03
N ASN A 299 -16.02 17.74 1.50
CA ASN A 299 -16.00 19.01 2.20
C ASN A 299 -14.64 19.71 1.96
N GLY A 300 -14.53 20.98 2.36
CA GLY A 300 -13.28 21.74 2.29
C GLY A 300 -12.40 21.61 3.54
N ARG A 301 -12.46 20.49 4.27
CA ARG A 301 -11.74 20.32 5.54
C ARG A 301 -10.50 19.47 5.37
N ARG A 302 -9.52 19.77 6.22
CA ARG A 302 -8.30 19.00 6.44
C ARG A 302 -8.33 18.44 7.86
N TYR A 303 -8.17 17.14 7.99
CA TYR A 303 -8.20 16.45 9.28
C TYR A 303 -6.78 16.04 9.66
N GLU A 304 -6.20 16.69 10.66
CA GLU A 304 -4.83 16.42 11.08
C GLU A 304 -4.74 15.09 11.84
N VAL A 305 -3.64 14.38 11.60
CA VAL A 305 -3.30 13.12 12.25
C VAL A 305 -1.85 13.18 12.72
N THR A 306 -1.34 12.09 13.29
CA THR A 306 0.07 12.00 13.71
C THR A 306 1.01 12.22 12.52
N PRO A 307 2.30 12.53 12.78
CA PRO A 307 3.30 12.62 11.72
C PRO A 307 3.37 11.35 10.86
N ASP A 308 3.60 11.57 9.56
CA ASP A 308 3.84 10.54 8.55
C ASP A 308 2.78 9.42 8.42
N PRO A 309 1.48 9.75 8.21
CA PRO A 309 0.44 8.74 7.95
C PRO A 309 0.68 8.04 6.62
N TYR A 310 1.36 6.89 6.67
CA TYR A 310 1.79 6.16 5.49
C TYR A 310 0.63 5.40 4.82
N SER A 311 -0.21 4.73 5.62
CA SER A 311 -1.33 3.93 5.14
C SER A 311 -2.64 4.33 5.82
N ILE A 312 -3.74 3.97 5.17
CA ILE A 312 -5.09 4.10 5.70
C ILE A 312 -5.86 2.84 5.35
N SER A 313 -6.67 2.38 6.29
CA SER A 313 -7.61 1.30 6.08
C SER A 313 -8.91 1.63 6.76
N MET A 314 -9.96 0.93 6.40
CA MET A 314 -11.29 1.21 6.88
C MET A 314 -12.00 -0.05 7.29
N ARG A 315 -12.84 0.14 8.30
CA ARG A 315 -13.64 -0.92 8.90
C ARG A 315 -14.89 -1.27 8.11
N PHE A 316 -15.54 -0.26 7.53
CA PHE A 316 -16.76 -0.41 6.76
C PHE A 316 -16.39 -0.15 5.29
N LYS A 317 -16.61 -1.14 4.43
CA LYS A 317 -16.28 -1.09 3.01
C LYS A 317 -17.57 -1.14 2.20
#